data_AF-A0A2T4X9Z2-F1
#
_entry.id   AF-A0A2T4X9Z2-F1
#
_cell.length_a   1.000
_cell.length_b   1.000
_cell.length_c   1.000
_cell.angle_alpha   90.00
_cell.angle_beta   90.00
_cell.angle_gamma   90.00
#
_symmetry.space_group_name_H-M   'P 1'
#
loop_
_entity.id
_entity.type
_entity.pdbx_description
1 polymer ?
#
loop_
_entity_poly.entity_id
_entity_poly.type
_entity_poly.pdbx_seq_one_letter_code
_entity_poly.pdbx_strand_id
1 'polypeptide(L)'
;MQLNFINQFKMRTFFFFALLTVFLTACGSGAEAPAAEETMEQVAPAKSVINLVPMPASPDFPDAAIRSMDYKKGQFKFVVDGGKSGYALGAQTPDADQKMCANSAEGQHLHLIVDTEPYAAKYQPEFEYDIPDGTHFILAFLSRSYHESIKHPAAAKVAKVAIEGKTITEQAEVTSPMLFYSRPKGTYVGKDTENVMLDFYLANVKLGEDYMVKVAVADTSFLVNNWQPYFLKNLPMGENTVTLTLVDAKGNTVPSPLNPVSRTFTLAEDKVE
;
A
#
# COMPACT_ATOMS: atom_id res chain seq x y z
N MET A 1 -24.70 58.42 18.38
CA MET A 1 -24.88 57.84 19.73
C MET A 1 -23.74 56.83 19.89
N GLN A 2 -22.53 57.27 20.26
CA GLN A 2 -21.93 57.12 21.61
C GLN A 2 -22.03 55.67 22.15
N LEU A 3 -21.00 54.99 22.64
CA LEU A 3 -19.60 55.29 22.95
C LEU A 3 -18.86 53.95 23.16
N ASN A 4 -17.54 53.92 22.92
CA ASN A 4 -16.60 52.88 23.33
C ASN A 4 -16.51 52.74 24.86
N PHE A 5 -16.10 51.57 25.36
CA PHE A 5 -15.32 51.49 26.61
C PHE A 5 -14.10 50.58 26.46
N ILE A 6 -12.95 51.24 26.55
CA ILE A 6 -11.59 50.73 26.69
C ILE A 6 -11.37 50.47 28.19
N ASN A 7 -10.63 49.41 28.55
CA ASN A 7 -9.99 49.35 29.87
C ASN A 7 -8.47 49.26 29.72
N GLN A 8 -7.80 50.27 30.28
CA GLN A 8 -6.36 50.53 30.32
C GLN A 8 -5.95 50.48 31.79
N PHE A 9 -4.88 49.77 32.16
CA PHE A 9 -4.10 50.07 33.38
C PHE A 9 -2.74 49.37 33.26
N LYS A 10 -1.67 50.06 32.86
CA LYS A 10 -0.76 50.97 33.60
C LYS A 10 0.60 50.32 33.82
N MET A 11 1.53 50.76 32.98
CA MET A 11 2.97 50.68 33.13
C MET A 11 3.44 51.57 34.30
N ARG A 12 4.36 51.08 35.11
CA ARG A 12 5.12 51.88 36.08
C ARG A 12 6.58 51.42 36.10
N THR A 13 7.39 52.15 35.34
CA THR A 13 8.85 52.21 35.47
C THR A 13 9.19 53.31 36.47
N PHE A 14 10.12 53.10 37.41
CA PHE A 14 11.09 54.14 37.83
C PHE A 14 12.16 53.66 38.82
N PHE A 15 13.37 54.17 38.56
CA PHE A 15 14.50 54.54 39.43
C PHE A 15 15.47 53.50 40.03
N PHE A 16 16.60 53.37 39.33
CA PHE A 16 17.99 53.47 39.82
C PHE A 16 18.19 53.82 41.31
N PHE A 17 18.92 52.96 42.02
CA PHE A 17 19.84 53.39 43.08
C PHE A 17 21.13 52.56 42.98
N ALA A 18 22.23 53.25 42.67
CA ALA A 18 23.57 52.71 42.71
C ALA A 18 24.08 52.78 44.16
N LEU A 19 24.66 51.71 44.67
CA LEU A 19 25.68 51.83 45.71
C LEU A 19 26.80 50.81 45.49
N LEU A 20 27.98 51.41 45.34
CA LEU A 20 29.29 50.87 45.10
C LEU A 20 29.91 50.45 46.44
N THR A 21 30.35 49.20 46.58
CA THR A 21 31.42 48.84 47.52
C THR A 21 32.36 47.81 46.90
N VAL A 22 33.58 48.28 46.68
CA VAL A 22 34.78 47.55 46.29
C VAL A 22 35.32 46.81 47.51
N PHE A 23 35.66 45.52 47.36
CA PHE A 23 36.72 44.88 48.16
C PHE A 23 37.64 44.05 47.26
N LEU A 24 38.92 44.20 47.55
CA LEU A 24 40.09 43.78 46.78
C LEU A 24 40.39 42.28 46.93
N THR A 25 40.63 41.64 45.78
CA THR A 25 41.63 40.61 45.42
C THR A 25 42.14 39.59 46.47
N ALA A 26 42.02 38.31 46.11
CA ALA A 26 43.06 37.32 46.34
C ALA A 26 43.30 36.52 45.04
N CYS A 27 44.57 36.47 44.62
CA CYS A 27 45.04 35.77 43.43
C CYS A 27 44.84 34.26 43.53
N GLY A 28 44.26 33.67 42.48
CA GLY A 28 44.37 32.26 42.16
C GLY A 28 44.55 32.15 40.65
N SER A 29 45.72 31.70 40.20
CA SER A 29 46.01 31.49 38.79
C SER A 29 45.07 30.41 38.22
N GLY A 30 44.29 30.77 37.22
CA GLY A 30 43.49 29.82 36.44
C GLY A 30 43.22 30.43 35.08
N ALA A 31 43.84 29.87 34.05
CA ALA A 31 43.76 30.34 32.68
C ALA A 31 42.31 30.38 32.17
N GLU A 32 42.03 31.39 31.36
CA GLU A 32 40.74 31.62 30.71
C GLU A 32 40.63 30.76 29.43
N ALA A 33 39.62 29.86 29.47
CA ALA A 33 38.86 29.12 28.44
C ALA A 33 39.49 28.69 27.09
N PRO A 34 38.98 27.56 26.57
CA PRO A 34 38.08 27.72 25.42
C PRO A 34 36.67 27.24 25.77
N ALA A 35 35.68 27.94 25.23
CA ALA A 35 34.28 27.53 25.26
C ALA A 35 34.15 26.17 24.58
N ALA A 36 33.56 25.20 25.29
CA ALA A 36 33.13 23.96 24.68
C ALA A 36 31.91 24.29 23.81
N GLU A 37 32.04 24.13 22.49
CA GLU A 37 30.88 23.93 21.64
C GLU A 37 30.23 22.61 22.08
N GLU A 38 29.08 22.70 22.74
CA GLU A 38 28.19 21.55 22.83
C GLU A 38 27.63 21.29 21.43
N THR A 39 28.31 20.40 20.71
CA THR A 39 27.74 19.77 19.53
C THR A 39 26.52 19.00 20.01
N MET A 40 25.32 19.56 19.78
CA MET A 40 24.09 18.80 19.87
C MET A 40 24.19 17.68 18.84
N GLU A 41 24.57 16.49 19.29
CA GLU A 41 24.48 15.28 18.51
C GLU A 41 23.00 15.08 18.19
N GLN A 42 22.64 15.37 16.94
CA GLN A 42 21.30 15.18 16.42
C GLN A 42 21.05 13.67 16.47
N VAL A 43 20.37 13.21 17.53
CA VAL A 43 19.97 11.80 17.66
C VAL A 43 19.09 11.51 16.46
N ALA A 44 19.64 10.76 15.49
CA ALA A 44 18.88 10.31 14.34
C ALA A 44 17.61 9.62 14.87
N PRO A 45 16.42 9.92 14.32
CA PRO A 45 15.20 9.26 14.76
C PRO A 45 15.42 7.75 14.66
N ALA A 46 15.13 7.03 15.76
CA ALA A 46 15.23 5.58 15.77
C ALA A 46 14.42 5.03 14.59
N LYS A 47 15.07 4.30 13.68
CA LYS A 47 14.40 3.68 12.53
C LYS A 47 13.22 2.87 13.06
N SER A 48 12.01 3.26 12.67
CA SER A 48 10.81 2.50 13.01
C SER A 48 10.89 1.13 12.34
N VAL A 49 10.72 0.06 13.11
CA VAL A 49 10.73 -1.31 12.59
C VAL A 49 9.46 -1.52 11.76
N ILE A 50 9.64 -1.80 10.47
CA ILE A 50 8.54 -2.16 9.56
C ILE A 50 7.93 -3.47 10.04
N ASN A 51 6.60 -3.51 10.14
CA ASN A 51 5.86 -4.70 10.55
C ASN A 51 4.93 -5.17 9.44
N LEU A 52 4.78 -6.49 9.32
CA LEU A 52 3.78 -7.13 8.48
C LEU A 52 2.76 -7.85 9.36
N VAL A 53 1.53 -7.36 9.39
CA VAL A 53 0.47 -7.91 10.25
C VAL A 53 -0.72 -8.39 9.42
N PRO A 54 -1.33 -9.56 9.71
CA PRO A 54 -2.56 -9.97 9.04
C PRO A 54 -3.65 -8.92 9.17
N MET A 55 -4.42 -8.70 8.10
CA MET A 55 -5.59 -7.83 8.19
C MET A 55 -6.74 -8.49 8.97
N PRO A 56 -7.62 -7.70 9.60
CA PRO A 56 -8.88 -8.22 10.13
C PRO A 56 -9.73 -8.85 9.02
N ALA A 57 -10.53 -9.86 9.38
CA ALA A 57 -11.45 -10.53 8.46
C ALA A 57 -12.42 -9.56 7.78
N SER A 58 -12.84 -9.93 6.57
CA SER A 58 -13.65 -9.11 5.66
C SER A 58 -14.84 -9.93 5.12
N PRO A 59 -15.93 -9.29 4.64
CA PRO A 59 -17.02 -9.97 3.94
C PRO A 59 -16.50 -10.91 2.86
N ASP A 60 -16.83 -12.18 2.90
CA ASP A 60 -16.15 -13.25 2.15
C ASP A 60 -16.60 -13.39 0.69
N PHE A 61 -17.87 -13.09 0.40
CA PHE A 61 -18.51 -13.22 -0.92
C PHE A 61 -18.26 -14.59 -1.59
N PRO A 62 -18.62 -15.72 -0.94
CA PRO A 62 -18.13 -17.06 -1.29
C PRO A 62 -18.67 -17.59 -2.63
N ASP A 63 -19.74 -16.99 -3.14
CA ASP A 63 -20.40 -17.37 -4.38
C ASP A 63 -20.30 -16.29 -5.48
N ALA A 64 -19.53 -15.23 -5.25
CA ALA A 64 -19.22 -14.25 -6.27
C ALA A 64 -18.28 -14.86 -7.33
N ALA A 65 -18.54 -14.61 -8.61
CA ALA A 65 -17.81 -15.26 -9.67
C ALA A 65 -17.59 -14.39 -10.91
N ILE A 66 -16.46 -14.61 -11.57
CA ILE A 66 -16.24 -14.21 -12.96
C ILE A 66 -16.60 -15.41 -13.82
N ARG A 67 -17.71 -15.34 -14.56
CA ARG A 67 -18.19 -16.43 -15.41
C ARG A 67 -17.44 -16.48 -16.74
N SER A 68 -17.18 -15.34 -17.35
CA SER A 68 -16.37 -15.23 -18.57
C SER A 68 -15.48 -13.98 -18.57
N MET A 69 -14.43 -14.03 -19.39
CA MET A 69 -13.52 -12.93 -19.71
C MET A 69 -13.25 -13.01 -21.21
N ASP A 70 -13.78 -12.04 -21.96
CA ASP A 70 -13.57 -11.90 -23.40
C ASP A 70 -12.81 -10.61 -23.69
N TYR A 71 -11.94 -10.63 -24.71
CA TYR A 71 -11.24 -9.43 -25.18
C TYR A 71 -11.21 -9.38 -26.71
N LYS A 72 -11.87 -8.37 -27.28
CA LYS A 72 -11.98 -8.15 -28.73
C LYS A 72 -11.92 -6.67 -29.04
N LYS A 73 -11.21 -6.31 -30.10
CA LYS A 73 -11.09 -4.91 -30.59
C LYS A 73 -10.70 -3.90 -29.49
N GLY A 74 -9.82 -4.28 -28.57
CA GLY A 74 -9.35 -3.38 -27.49
C GLY A 74 -10.32 -3.22 -26.31
N GLN A 75 -11.35 -4.06 -26.23
CA GLN A 75 -12.35 -4.00 -25.17
C GLN A 75 -12.45 -5.34 -24.44
N PHE A 76 -12.41 -5.28 -23.11
CA PHE A 76 -12.79 -6.40 -22.26
C PHE A 76 -14.30 -6.43 -22.04
N LYS A 77 -14.84 -7.65 -21.95
CA LYS A 77 -16.18 -7.94 -21.48
C LYS A 77 -16.15 -9.09 -20.49
N PHE A 78 -16.58 -8.81 -19.27
CA PHE A 78 -16.70 -9.78 -18.19
C PHE A 78 -18.18 -10.09 -17.93
N VAL A 79 -18.47 -11.33 -17.57
CA VAL A 79 -19.75 -11.68 -16.94
C VAL A 79 -19.47 -11.89 -15.46
N VAL A 80 -19.88 -10.94 -14.63
CA VAL A 80 -19.75 -11.02 -13.17
C VAL A 80 -21.07 -11.46 -12.57
N ASP A 81 -21.02 -12.49 -11.74
CA ASP A 81 -22.14 -13.02 -10.98
C ASP A 81 -21.90 -12.71 -9.51
N GLY A 82 -22.77 -11.91 -8.90
CA GLY A 82 -22.67 -11.52 -7.50
C GLY A 82 -23.00 -12.61 -6.50
N GLY A 83 -23.59 -13.71 -6.97
CA GLY A 83 -24.13 -14.76 -6.12
C GLY A 83 -25.23 -14.26 -5.17
N LYS A 84 -25.56 -15.08 -4.19
CA LYS A 84 -26.47 -14.75 -3.08
C LYS A 84 -25.79 -13.91 -2.00
N SER A 85 -24.46 -13.88 -1.96
CA SER A 85 -23.71 -13.00 -1.06
C SER A 85 -23.81 -11.52 -1.43
N GLY A 86 -24.32 -11.20 -2.63
CA GLY A 86 -24.66 -9.84 -3.01
C GLY A 86 -23.45 -9.00 -3.41
N TYR A 87 -22.39 -9.62 -3.92
CA TYR A 87 -21.28 -8.88 -4.54
C TYR A 87 -21.80 -8.09 -5.75
N ALA A 88 -21.43 -6.83 -5.86
CA ALA A 88 -21.86 -5.99 -6.97
C ALA A 88 -20.78 -4.96 -7.30
N LEU A 89 -20.35 -4.92 -8.56
CA LEU A 89 -19.45 -3.86 -9.03
C LEU A 89 -20.10 -2.48 -8.77
N GLY A 90 -19.32 -1.55 -8.23
CA GLY A 90 -19.82 -0.23 -7.84
C GLY A 90 -20.28 -0.12 -6.38
N ALA A 91 -20.58 -1.23 -5.70
CA ALA A 91 -21.12 -1.19 -4.35
C ALA A 91 -20.01 -1.02 -3.29
N GLN A 92 -20.24 -0.17 -2.28
CA GLN A 92 -19.33 -0.11 -1.13
C GLN A 92 -19.36 -1.43 -0.34
N THR A 93 -18.22 -1.87 0.17
CA THR A 93 -18.16 -3.03 1.07
C THR A 93 -18.55 -2.58 2.49
N PRO A 94 -19.47 -3.29 3.19
CA PRO A 94 -20.05 -2.79 4.45
C PRO A 94 -19.07 -2.46 5.59
N ASP A 95 -17.89 -3.07 5.62
CA ASP A 95 -16.87 -2.88 6.66
C ASP A 95 -15.73 -1.96 6.24
N ALA A 96 -15.84 -1.25 5.11
CA ALA A 96 -14.79 -0.39 4.58
C ALA A 96 -14.27 0.63 5.60
N ASP A 97 -15.18 1.32 6.31
CA ASP A 97 -14.83 2.32 7.33
C ASP A 97 -14.07 1.73 8.52
N GLN A 98 -14.14 0.41 8.73
CA GLN A 98 -13.47 -0.28 9.83
C GLN A 98 -12.05 -0.72 9.45
N LYS A 99 -11.70 -0.73 8.16
CA LYS A 99 -10.38 -1.19 7.69
C LYS A 99 -9.28 -0.17 7.93
N MET A 100 -9.64 1.11 8.06
CA MET A 100 -8.69 2.21 8.30
C MET A 100 -7.54 2.23 7.27
N CYS A 101 -7.87 1.95 6.00
CA CYS A 101 -6.94 1.96 4.88
C CYS A 101 -7.62 2.55 3.63
N ALA A 102 -6.84 2.82 2.59
CA ALA A 102 -7.33 3.40 1.33
C ALA A 102 -8.54 2.63 0.78
N ASN A 103 -9.67 3.34 0.61
CA ASN A 103 -10.92 2.82 0.09
C ASN A 103 -11.30 3.53 -1.22
N SER A 104 -11.75 2.78 -2.23
CA SER A 104 -12.27 3.38 -3.45
C SER A 104 -13.69 3.89 -3.23
N ALA A 105 -13.92 5.17 -3.54
CA ALA A 105 -15.26 5.76 -3.54
C ALA A 105 -16.19 5.13 -4.59
N GLU A 106 -15.62 4.56 -5.66
CA GLU A 106 -16.37 3.88 -6.72
C GLU A 106 -16.77 2.43 -6.36
N GLY A 107 -16.38 1.93 -5.17
CA GLY A 107 -16.88 0.66 -4.64
C GLY A 107 -16.13 -0.58 -5.12
N GLN A 108 -16.76 -1.75 -4.95
CA GLN A 108 -16.27 -3.07 -5.38
C GLN A 108 -15.97 -3.09 -6.88
N HIS A 109 -14.93 -3.80 -7.28
CA HIS A 109 -14.40 -3.69 -8.65
C HIS A 109 -13.56 -4.89 -9.06
N LEU A 110 -13.26 -4.96 -10.35
CA LEU A 110 -12.27 -5.87 -10.91
C LEU A 110 -10.88 -5.26 -10.75
N HIS A 111 -9.93 -6.04 -10.29
CA HIS A 111 -8.51 -5.81 -10.59
C HIS A 111 -8.17 -6.59 -11.85
N LEU A 112 -7.72 -5.89 -12.89
CA LEU A 112 -7.13 -6.50 -14.08
C LEU A 112 -5.62 -6.28 -14.05
N ILE A 113 -4.84 -7.37 -14.15
CA ILE A 113 -3.38 -7.36 -14.23
C ILE A 113 -2.98 -8.07 -15.52
N VAL A 114 -2.13 -7.42 -16.31
CA VAL A 114 -1.51 -7.98 -17.51
C VAL A 114 -0.01 -8.06 -17.26
N ASP A 115 0.55 -9.26 -17.32
CA ASP A 115 1.93 -9.57 -16.99
C ASP A 115 2.35 -9.00 -15.62
N THR A 116 3.42 -8.21 -15.60
CA THR A 116 3.93 -7.54 -14.41
C THR A 116 3.44 -6.09 -14.29
N GLU A 117 2.41 -5.66 -15.02
CA GLU A 117 1.90 -4.29 -14.91
C GLU A 117 1.08 -4.07 -13.62
N PRO A 118 1.04 -2.84 -13.06
CA PRO A 118 0.14 -2.53 -11.95
C PRO A 118 -1.31 -2.79 -12.33
N TYR A 119 -2.12 -3.28 -11.38
CA TYR A 119 -3.53 -3.54 -11.66
C TYR A 119 -4.27 -2.30 -12.16
N ALA A 120 -5.22 -2.49 -13.07
CA ALA A 120 -6.24 -1.50 -13.37
C ALA A 120 -7.51 -1.83 -12.57
N ALA A 121 -8.03 -0.84 -11.82
CA ALA A 121 -9.33 -0.95 -11.17
C ALA A 121 -10.44 -0.66 -12.19
N LYS A 122 -11.43 -1.55 -12.29
CA LYS A 122 -12.54 -1.44 -13.24
C LYS A 122 -13.86 -1.73 -12.54
N TYR A 123 -14.71 -0.71 -12.49
CA TYR A 123 -15.99 -0.72 -11.77
C TYR A 123 -17.17 -1.13 -12.64
N GLN A 124 -16.91 -1.40 -13.93
CA GLN A 124 -17.89 -1.86 -14.89
C GLN A 124 -17.39 -3.15 -15.54
N PRO A 125 -18.28 -4.06 -15.97
CA PRO A 125 -17.89 -5.33 -16.57
C PRO A 125 -17.34 -5.18 -17.99
N GLU A 126 -17.56 -4.03 -18.64
CA GLU A 126 -17.10 -3.73 -19.99
C GLU A 126 -16.26 -2.45 -19.97
N PHE A 127 -15.07 -2.50 -20.57
CA PHE A 127 -14.17 -1.36 -20.61
C PHE A 127 -13.10 -1.51 -21.69
N GLU A 128 -12.61 -0.38 -22.18
CA GLU A 128 -11.44 -0.34 -23.05
C GLU A 128 -10.15 -0.59 -22.26
N TYR A 129 -9.23 -1.31 -22.88
CA TYR A 129 -7.90 -1.58 -22.37
C TYR A 129 -6.99 -1.94 -23.55
N ASP A 130 -5.83 -1.30 -23.65
CA ASP A 130 -4.89 -1.60 -24.73
C ASP A 130 -3.89 -2.66 -24.26
N ILE A 131 -3.78 -3.74 -25.00
CA ILE A 131 -2.76 -4.78 -24.82
C ILE A 131 -1.99 -4.89 -26.14
N PRO A 132 -0.65 -4.77 -26.12
CA PRO A 132 0.17 -5.01 -27.30
C PRO A 132 -0.06 -6.39 -27.91
N ASP A 133 0.25 -6.54 -29.19
CA ASP A 133 0.27 -7.87 -29.82
C ASP A 133 1.39 -8.71 -29.20
N GLY A 134 1.13 -10.00 -28.96
CA GLY A 134 2.07 -10.89 -28.30
C GLY A 134 1.43 -11.89 -27.34
N THR A 135 2.27 -12.61 -26.59
CA THR A 135 1.82 -13.54 -25.55
C THR A 135 1.83 -12.87 -24.18
N HIS A 136 0.70 -12.95 -23.47
CA HIS A 136 0.52 -12.30 -22.16
C HIS A 136 -0.07 -13.27 -21.14
N PHE A 137 0.21 -13.03 -19.87
CA PHE A 137 -0.52 -13.61 -18.75
C PHE A 137 -1.50 -12.56 -18.21
N ILE A 138 -2.77 -12.92 -18.14
CA ILE A 138 -3.83 -12.04 -17.65
C ILE A 138 -4.42 -12.65 -16.39
N LEU A 139 -4.52 -11.83 -15.35
CA LEU A 139 -5.30 -12.11 -14.15
C LEU A 139 -6.39 -11.04 -14.01
N ALA A 140 -7.63 -11.47 -13.89
CA ALA A 140 -8.74 -10.64 -13.43
C ALA A 140 -9.31 -11.25 -12.15
N PHE A 141 -9.54 -10.46 -11.10
CA PHE A 141 -10.23 -10.91 -9.88
C PHE A 141 -11.16 -9.86 -9.31
N LEU A 142 -12.18 -10.33 -8.60
CA LEU A 142 -13.11 -9.49 -7.84
C LEU A 142 -12.45 -8.96 -6.57
N SER A 143 -12.67 -7.69 -6.27
CA SER A 143 -12.12 -6.97 -5.13
C SER A 143 -13.22 -6.24 -4.35
N ARG A 144 -13.01 -6.15 -3.04
CA ARG A 144 -13.78 -5.25 -2.15
C ARG A 144 -13.51 -3.79 -2.50
N SER A 145 -14.33 -2.88 -1.98
CA SER A 145 -14.19 -1.44 -2.28
C SER A 145 -12.82 -0.87 -1.88
N TYR A 146 -12.21 -1.42 -0.83
CA TYR A 146 -10.87 -1.08 -0.37
C TYR A 146 -9.77 -1.98 -0.99
N HIS A 147 -10.03 -2.48 -2.20
CA HIS A 147 -9.08 -3.21 -3.05
C HIS A 147 -8.63 -4.60 -2.57
N GLU A 148 -9.16 -5.11 -1.46
CA GLU A 148 -8.86 -6.47 -1.02
C GLU A 148 -9.46 -7.50 -1.97
N SER A 149 -8.62 -8.37 -2.53
CA SER A 149 -9.03 -9.48 -3.37
C SER A 149 -9.97 -10.46 -2.65
N ILE A 150 -10.95 -10.97 -3.40
CA ILE A 150 -11.77 -12.13 -3.03
C ILE A 150 -11.01 -13.38 -3.48
N LYS A 151 -10.52 -14.17 -2.52
CA LYS A 151 -9.57 -15.28 -2.74
C LYS A 151 -10.27 -16.64 -2.80
N HIS A 152 -10.99 -16.91 -3.89
CA HIS A 152 -11.45 -18.26 -4.20
C HIS A 152 -11.52 -18.50 -5.71
N PRO A 153 -11.53 -19.76 -6.19
CA PRO A 153 -11.32 -20.06 -7.62
C PRO A 153 -12.32 -19.41 -8.58
N ALA A 154 -13.57 -19.22 -8.15
CA ALA A 154 -14.61 -18.65 -9.02
C ALA A 154 -14.51 -17.13 -9.15
N ALA A 155 -13.91 -16.43 -8.18
CA ALA A 155 -13.79 -14.97 -8.16
C ALA A 155 -12.65 -14.43 -9.05
N ALA A 156 -11.92 -15.31 -9.74
CA ALA A 156 -10.83 -14.92 -10.62
C ALA A 156 -10.80 -15.67 -11.95
N LYS A 157 -10.18 -15.06 -12.95
CA LYS A 157 -9.77 -15.69 -14.21
C LYS A 157 -8.29 -15.44 -14.41
N VAL A 158 -7.56 -16.53 -14.67
CA VAL A 158 -6.15 -16.49 -15.04
C VAL A 158 -6.00 -17.22 -16.37
N ALA A 159 -5.35 -16.58 -17.33
CA ALA A 159 -5.14 -17.15 -18.65
C ALA A 159 -3.81 -16.72 -19.23
N LYS A 160 -3.20 -17.61 -20.01
CA LYS A 160 -2.17 -17.25 -20.98
C LYS A 160 -2.88 -16.99 -22.30
N VAL A 161 -2.67 -15.83 -22.90
CA VAL A 161 -3.35 -15.41 -24.13
C VAL A 161 -2.35 -15.01 -25.20
N ALA A 162 -2.70 -15.22 -26.47
CA ALA A 162 -2.08 -14.55 -27.61
C ALA A 162 -2.98 -13.42 -28.08
N ILE A 163 -2.43 -12.23 -28.22
CA ILE A 163 -3.10 -11.03 -28.73
C ILE A 163 -2.58 -10.71 -30.13
N GLU A 164 -3.50 -10.52 -31.07
CA GLU A 164 -3.22 -9.98 -32.40
C GLU A 164 -4.36 -9.03 -32.80
N GLY A 165 -4.01 -7.83 -33.27
CA GLY A 165 -5.01 -6.83 -33.68
C GLY A 165 -5.99 -6.49 -32.55
N LYS A 166 -5.49 -6.37 -31.32
CA LYS A 166 -6.27 -6.08 -30.10
C LYS A 166 -7.38 -7.11 -29.80
N THR A 167 -7.16 -8.37 -30.17
CA THR A 167 -8.12 -9.46 -29.94
C THR A 167 -7.37 -10.69 -29.43
N ILE A 168 -7.97 -11.42 -28.48
CA ILE A 168 -7.46 -12.74 -28.10
C ILE A 168 -7.68 -13.70 -29.27
N THR A 169 -6.58 -14.23 -29.83
CA THR A 169 -6.59 -15.24 -30.90
C THR A 169 -6.41 -16.65 -30.35
N GLU A 170 -5.65 -16.78 -29.27
CA GLU A 170 -5.48 -18.04 -28.53
C GLU A 170 -5.58 -17.80 -27.03
N GLN A 171 -6.16 -18.75 -26.32
CA GLN A 171 -6.27 -18.73 -24.87
C GLN A 171 -6.00 -20.13 -24.31
N ALA A 172 -5.10 -20.21 -23.35
CA ALA A 172 -4.75 -21.42 -22.63
C ALA A 172 -4.90 -21.23 -21.13
N GLU A 173 -5.30 -22.29 -20.45
CA GLU A 173 -5.23 -22.37 -19.00
C GLU A 173 -3.77 -22.29 -18.55
N VAL A 174 -3.51 -21.52 -17.50
CA VAL A 174 -2.23 -21.54 -16.81
C VAL A 174 -2.27 -22.69 -15.82
N THR A 175 -1.32 -23.61 -15.90
CA THR A 175 -1.20 -24.75 -14.97
C THR A 175 0.02 -24.65 -14.05
N SER A 176 1.00 -23.80 -14.40
CA SER A 176 2.15 -23.52 -13.55
C SER A 176 1.74 -22.65 -12.35
N PRO A 177 2.43 -22.79 -11.19
CA PRO A 177 2.37 -21.81 -10.11
C PRO A 177 2.54 -20.40 -10.63
N MET A 178 1.78 -19.44 -10.13
CA MET A 178 1.95 -18.01 -10.45
C MET A 178 1.72 -17.15 -9.21
N LEU A 179 2.41 -16.00 -9.22
CA LEU A 179 2.29 -14.93 -8.22
C LEU A 179 2.05 -13.61 -8.94
N PHE A 180 0.96 -12.93 -8.59
CA PHE A 180 0.60 -11.62 -9.11
C PHE A 180 0.60 -10.58 -7.99
N TYR A 181 1.28 -9.46 -8.22
CA TYR A 181 1.30 -8.34 -7.30
C TYR A 181 0.02 -7.49 -7.47
N SER A 182 -0.80 -7.40 -6.44
CA SER A 182 -1.97 -6.50 -6.45
C SER A 182 -1.61 -5.15 -5.84
N ARG A 183 -1.22 -5.11 -4.56
CA ARG A 183 -1.00 -3.86 -3.81
C ARG A 183 0.13 -3.99 -2.81
N PRO A 184 0.77 -2.87 -2.40
CA PRO A 184 0.47 -1.46 -2.72
C PRO A 184 0.94 -0.92 -4.10
N LYS A 185 0.30 0.17 -4.57
CA LYS A 185 0.78 0.97 -5.72
C LYS A 185 0.42 2.45 -5.54
N GLY A 186 1.01 3.32 -6.35
CA GLY A 186 0.60 4.73 -6.45
C GLY A 186 1.03 5.53 -5.23
N THR A 187 0.18 6.46 -4.79
CA THR A 187 0.46 7.35 -3.65
C THR A 187 -0.61 7.19 -2.58
N TYR A 188 -0.17 7.08 -1.33
CA TYR A 188 -1.01 7.09 -0.14
C TYR A 188 -0.73 8.39 0.62
N VAL A 189 -1.78 9.03 1.13
CA VAL A 189 -1.69 10.33 1.79
C VAL A 189 -2.39 10.30 3.14
N GLY A 190 -1.90 11.10 4.08
CA GLY A 190 -2.53 11.25 5.41
C GLY A 190 -2.72 9.91 6.12
N LYS A 191 -3.95 9.64 6.56
CA LYS A 191 -4.30 8.42 7.34
C LYS A 191 -4.08 7.12 6.57
N ASP A 192 -4.13 7.16 5.23
CA ASP A 192 -3.92 5.96 4.40
C ASP A 192 -2.47 5.47 4.44
N THR A 193 -1.54 6.28 4.95
CA THR A 193 -0.14 5.89 5.14
C THR A 193 0.06 4.98 6.37
N GLU A 194 -0.88 4.96 7.32
CA GLU A 194 -0.75 4.21 8.57
C GLU A 194 -0.96 2.70 8.38
N ASN A 195 -1.87 2.31 7.48
CA ASN A 195 -2.20 0.92 7.17
C ASN A 195 -2.13 0.68 5.65
N VAL A 196 -0.93 0.42 5.15
CA VAL A 196 -0.72 0.12 3.73
C VAL A 196 -1.03 -1.35 3.46
N MET A 197 -2.09 -1.62 2.71
CA MET A 197 -2.44 -2.99 2.35
C MET A 197 -1.41 -3.60 1.39
N LEU A 198 -0.82 -4.72 1.82
CA LEU A 198 -0.16 -5.68 0.97
C LEU A 198 -1.17 -6.76 0.57
N ASP A 199 -1.44 -6.85 -0.73
CA ASP A 199 -2.29 -7.91 -1.27
C ASP A 199 -1.68 -8.48 -2.55
N PHE A 200 -1.88 -9.78 -2.75
CA PHE A 200 -1.33 -10.53 -3.88
C PHE A 200 -2.24 -11.71 -4.20
N TYR A 201 -2.18 -12.16 -5.45
CA TYR A 201 -2.98 -13.25 -5.94
C TYR A 201 -2.10 -14.41 -6.36
N LEU A 202 -2.57 -15.63 -6.08
CA LEU A 202 -1.90 -16.87 -6.42
C LEU A 202 -2.76 -17.67 -7.40
N ALA A 203 -2.11 -18.34 -8.34
CA ALA A 203 -2.77 -19.30 -9.22
C ALA A 203 -1.95 -20.59 -9.26
N ASN A 204 -2.64 -21.74 -9.22
CA ASN A 204 -2.05 -23.08 -9.26
C ASN A 204 -0.95 -23.31 -8.21
N VAL A 205 -1.08 -22.68 -7.05
CA VAL A 205 -0.17 -22.85 -5.93
C VAL A 205 -0.92 -22.62 -4.63
N LYS A 206 -0.56 -23.40 -3.61
CA LYS A 206 -1.08 -23.27 -2.26
C LYS A 206 0.09 -22.97 -1.33
N LEU A 207 -0.02 -21.89 -0.55
CA LEU A 207 0.98 -21.59 0.47
C LEU A 207 0.85 -22.53 1.66
N GLY A 208 1.97 -22.76 2.36
CA GLY A 208 2.05 -23.65 3.50
C GLY A 208 3.44 -24.22 3.65
N GLU A 209 3.54 -25.55 3.70
CA GLU A 209 4.80 -26.28 3.85
C GLU A 209 5.67 -26.20 2.59
N ASP A 210 5.06 -26.38 1.40
CA ASP A 210 5.80 -26.49 0.14
C ASP A 210 6.15 -25.15 -0.50
N TYR A 211 5.30 -24.14 -0.31
CA TYR A 211 5.42 -22.84 -0.94
C TYR A 211 5.15 -21.71 0.03
N MET A 212 5.93 -20.66 -0.09
CA MET A 212 5.81 -19.43 0.69
C MET A 212 6.01 -18.23 -0.23
N VAL A 213 5.57 -17.05 0.20
CA VAL A 213 5.92 -15.79 -0.45
C VAL A 213 6.89 -15.03 0.42
N LYS A 214 8.08 -14.75 -0.11
CA LYS A 214 9.01 -13.80 0.49
C LYS A 214 8.56 -12.39 0.11
N VAL A 215 8.30 -11.56 1.11
CA VAL A 215 7.99 -10.13 0.99
C VAL A 215 9.23 -9.35 1.39
N ALA A 216 9.93 -8.75 0.45
CA ALA A 216 11.08 -7.88 0.73
C ALA A 216 10.67 -6.41 0.63
N VAL A 217 11.01 -5.61 1.64
CA VAL A 217 10.70 -4.18 1.71
C VAL A 217 11.78 -3.46 2.51
N ALA A 218 12.32 -2.37 1.98
CA ALA A 218 13.49 -1.68 2.53
C ALA A 218 14.65 -2.66 2.84
N ASP A 219 15.16 -2.68 4.07
CA ASP A 219 16.22 -3.56 4.57
C ASP A 219 15.69 -4.81 5.29
N THR A 220 14.38 -5.07 5.23
CA THR A 220 13.73 -6.23 5.88
C THR A 220 13.05 -7.17 4.89
N SER A 221 12.80 -8.40 5.34
CA SER A 221 11.97 -9.34 4.60
C SER A 221 11.15 -10.24 5.53
N PHE A 222 9.95 -10.57 5.08
CA PHE A 222 9.02 -11.48 5.74
C PHE A 222 8.80 -12.70 4.87
N LEU A 223 8.53 -13.84 5.50
CA LEU A 223 8.13 -15.06 4.81
C LEU A 223 6.69 -15.37 5.22
N VAL A 224 5.76 -15.33 4.26
CA VAL A 224 4.34 -15.61 4.51
C VAL A 224 3.94 -16.94 3.89
N ASN A 225 3.25 -17.75 4.68
CA ASN A 225 2.74 -19.07 4.29
C ASN A 225 1.21 -19.15 4.29
N ASN A 226 0.52 -18.03 4.54
CA ASN A 226 -0.94 -17.93 4.44
C ASN A 226 -1.31 -16.97 3.30
N TRP A 227 -2.25 -17.38 2.45
CA TRP A 227 -2.74 -16.55 1.36
C TRP A 227 -3.88 -15.65 1.86
N GLN A 228 -3.49 -14.52 2.44
CA GLN A 228 -4.39 -13.52 3.01
C GLN A 228 -3.80 -12.11 2.79
N PRO A 229 -4.58 -11.04 2.93
CA PRO A 229 -4.04 -9.69 2.89
C PRO A 229 -3.35 -9.33 4.23
N TYR A 230 -2.38 -8.44 4.15
CA TYR A 230 -1.59 -7.96 5.29
C TYR A 230 -1.52 -6.43 5.29
N PHE A 231 -1.31 -5.83 6.46
CA PHE A 231 -0.87 -4.44 6.54
C PHE A 231 0.65 -4.37 6.71
N LEU A 232 1.29 -3.59 5.84
CA LEU A 232 2.62 -3.05 6.05
C LEU A 232 2.49 -1.79 6.91
N LYS A 233 3.09 -1.83 8.10
CA LYS A 233 3.06 -0.73 9.07
C LYS A 233 4.44 -0.14 9.28
N ASN A 234 4.47 1.13 9.70
CA ASN A 234 5.70 1.88 10.01
C ASN A 234 6.66 2.00 8.83
N LEU A 235 6.11 2.08 7.61
CA LEU A 235 6.89 2.40 6.43
C LEU A 235 7.35 3.86 6.51
N PRO A 236 8.59 4.17 6.08
CA PRO A 236 9.04 5.56 6.00
C PRO A 236 8.21 6.34 4.97
N MET A 237 8.04 7.65 5.20
CA MET A 237 7.52 8.56 4.18
C MET A 237 8.45 8.60 2.95
N GLY A 238 7.88 8.93 1.80
CA GLY A 238 8.58 8.91 0.51
C GLY A 238 8.38 7.60 -0.25
N GLU A 239 9.32 7.30 -1.14
CA GLU A 239 9.27 6.13 -2.00
C GLU A 239 9.61 4.84 -1.25
N ASN A 240 8.79 3.83 -1.43
CA ASN A 240 8.94 2.50 -0.88
C ASN A 240 8.81 1.48 -2.00
N THR A 241 9.67 0.45 -2.00
CA THR A 241 9.60 -0.66 -2.96
C THR A 241 9.35 -1.96 -2.22
N VAL A 242 8.34 -2.72 -2.66
CA VAL A 242 8.07 -4.09 -2.20
C VAL A 242 8.33 -5.05 -3.35
N THR A 243 9.08 -6.11 -3.07
CA THR A 243 9.30 -7.24 -3.98
C THR A 243 8.68 -8.49 -3.37
N LEU A 244 7.82 -9.15 -4.15
CA LEU A 244 7.25 -10.45 -3.81
C LEU A 244 7.97 -11.54 -4.60
N THR A 245 8.32 -12.63 -3.93
CA THR A 245 8.96 -13.80 -4.55
C THR A 245 8.29 -15.06 -4.05
N LEU A 246 7.73 -15.86 -4.95
CA LEU A 246 7.29 -17.21 -4.63
C LEU A 246 8.53 -18.10 -4.46
N VAL A 247 8.64 -18.74 -3.30
CA VAL A 247 9.76 -19.62 -2.94
C VAL A 247 9.28 -21.00 -2.51
N ASP A 248 10.12 -22.01 -2.70
CA ASP A 248 9.89 -23.37 -2.21
C ASP A 248 10.18 -23.50 -0.69
N ALA A 249 9.93 -24.69 -0.13
CA ALA A 249 10.21 -25.03 1.27
C ALA A 249 11.67 -24.78 1.71
N LYS A 250 12.62 -24.75 0.77
CA LYS A 250 14.05 -24.51 1.01
C LYS A 250 14.43 -23.03 0.86
N GLY A 251 13.48 -22.17 0.50
CA GLY A 251 13.69 -20.76 0.24
C GLY A 251 14.23 -20.45 -1.16
N ASN A 252 14.28 -21.42 -2.07
CA ASN A 252 14.69 -21.17 -3.45
C ASN A 252 13.54 -20.53 -4.23
N THR A 253 13.84 -19.59 -5.13
CA THR A 253 12.85 -19.02 -6.04
C THR A 253 12.23 -20.10 -6.92
N VAL A 254 10.90 -20.14 -6.96
CA VAL A 254 10.15 -21.03 -7.86
C VAL A 254 10.31 -20.53 -9.29
N PRO A 255 10.71 -21.39 -10.26
CA PRO A 255 10.83 -21.02 -11.67
C PRO A 255 9.43 -20.89 -12.30
N SER A 256 8.80 -19.75 -12.08
CA SER A 256 7.49 -19.36 -12.60
C SER A 256 7.63 -18.14 -13.50
N PRO A 257 6.78 -17.99 -14.55
CA PRO A 257 6.62 -16.70 -15.21
C PRO A 257 6.37 -15.58 -14.21
N LEU A 258 6.88 -14.39 -14.50
CA LEU A 258 6.68 -13.14 -13.72
C LEU A 258 7.21 -13.14 -12.28
N ASN A 259 7.86 -14.22 -11.82
CA ASN A 259 8.43 -14.32 -10.47
C ASN A 259 9.94 -14.03 -10.50
N PRO A 260 10.45 -13.02 -9.77
CA PRO A 260 9.78 -12.15 -8.80
C PRO A 260 9.06 -10.95 -9.43
N VAL A 261 8.20 -10.29 -8.64
CA VAL A 261 7.47 -9.08 -9.04
C VAL A 261 7.63 -7.97 -8.01
N SER A 262 7.85 -6.73 -8.47
CA SER A 262 8.10 -5.57 -7.61
C SER A 262 7.19 -4.39 -7.93
N ARG A 263 6.90 -3.56 -6.93
CA ARG A 263 6.25 -2.24 -7.09
C ARG A 263 6.89 -1.20 -6.22
N THR A 264 6.98 0.01 -6.77
CA THR A 264 7.27 1.23 -6.03
C THR A 264 5.98 2.02 -5.81
N PHE A 265 5.83 2.57 -4.61
CA PHE A 265 4.73 3.44 -4.22
C PHE A 265 5.25 4.52 -3.27
N THR A 266 4.46 5.58 -3.09
CA THR A 266 4.85 6.75 -2.30
C THR A 266 3.92 6.92 -1.11
N LEU A 267 4.48 7.19 0.06
CA LEU A 267 3.75 7.69 1.21
C LEU A 267 4.03 9.19 1.35
N ALA A 268 2.98 10.01 1.45
CA ALA A 268 3.12 11.45 1.57
C ALA A 268 2.24 11.99 2.70
N GLU A 269 2.66 13.11 3.28
CA GLU A 269 1.85 13.84 4.25
C GLU A 269 0.57 14.38 3.59
N ASP A 270 -0.48 14.51 4.39
CA ASP A 270 -1.68 15.22 3.95
C ASP A 270 -1.32 16.70 3.79
N LYS A 271 -1.42 17.22 2.57
CA LYS A 271 -1.26 18.66 2.36
C LYS A 271 -2.54 19.31 2.85
N VAL A 272 -2.53 19.74 4.11
CA VAL A 272 -3.59 20.61 4.64
C VAL A 272 -3.54 21.90 3.83
N GLU A 273 -4.46 22.06 2.88
CA GLU A 273 -4.78 23.34 2.24
C GLU A 273 -5.75 24.16 3.12
#